data_AF-A0A0S8KL48-F1
#
_entry.id   AF-A0A0S8KL48-F1
#
_cell.length_a   1.000
_cell.length_b   1.000
_cell.length_c   1.000
_cell.angle_alpha   90.00
_cell.angle_beta   90.00
_cell.angle_gamma   90.00
#
_symmetry.space_group_name_H-M   'P 1'
#
loop_
_entity.id
_entity.type
_entity.pdbx_description
1 polymer ?
#
loop_
_entity_poly.entity_id
_entity_poly.type
_entity_poly.pdbx_seq_one_letter_code
_entity_poly.pdbx_strand_id
1 'polypeptide(L)'
;MLKPHVDLSQDPAHWRGDIAFEREGDWAAWFDPYREFLYGYADLAQANGVEQFCVGCELIGTSPREAEWRETVAGVRARFAGPLVYASNHSGEEVSIRWWDAVDYIGVDAYYPLTQKNSPSLAELEAAWTPHANRLAHLAATWHKPILLAEIGYRSLDGANCHPWDGQITGLLDLQEQAECYEAAMQSVWNQPWCAGIFWWVWTADPFAGACDTDYAPHDKPAEELLRAWYGAGPRPTPTPTPTPVTDYSVTMDIYGDELELGRADWSWRVVSDLAATDAVHTGEQSILARLGPWGGLSFWHAAFSTDRYRYLVFWILGSSPGE
;
A
#
# COMPACT_ATOMS: atom_id res chain seq x y z
N MET A 1 1.94 -13.14 10.07
CA MET A 1 1.30 -12.54 11.25
C MET A 1 -0.16 -12.28 10.92
N LEU A 2 -1.09 -12.68 11.78
CA LEU A 2 -2.47 -12.19 11.70
C LEU A 2 -2.57 -10.92 12.55
N LYS A 3 -2.91 -9.80 11.91
CA LYS A 3 -3.07 -8.49 12.55
C LYS A 3 -4.48 -7.97 12.31
N PRO A 4 -5.43 -8.19 13.23
CA PRO A 4 -6.76 -7.63 13.12
C PRO A 4 -6.72 -6.10 13.32
N HIS A 5 -7.28 -5.35 12.37
CA HIS A 5 -7.45 -3.91 12.46
C HIS A 5 -8.89 -3.55 12.85
N VAL A 6 -9.04 -2.40 13.52
CA VAL A 6 -10.33 -1.75 13.76
C VAL A 6 -10.25 -0.32 13.24
N ASP A 7 -11.32 0.14 12.60
CA ASP A 7 -11.43 1.50 12.08
C ASP A 7 -12.83 2.07 12.31
N LEU A 8 -12.93 3.39 12.30
CA LEU A 8 -14.14 4.13 12.67
C LEU A 8 -15.08 4.32 11.45
N SER A 9 -15.78 3.26 11.06
CA SER A 9 -16.63 3.28 9.85
C SER A 9 -17.74 4.35 9.83
N GLN A 10 -18.15 4.88 10.99
CA GLN A 10 -19.19 5.93 11.11
C GLN A 10 -18.61 7.29 11.51
N ASP A 11 -17.29 7.43 11.61
CA ASP A 11 -16.61 8.67 11.95
C ASP A 11 -15.40 8.89 11.04
N PRO A 12 -15.62 9.42 9.82
CA PRO A 12 -14.56 9.62 8.85
C PRO A 12 -13.61 10.78 9.19
N ALA A 13 -13.90 11.55 10.25
CA ALA A 13 -13.06 12.67 10.69
C ALA A 13 -11.93 12.22 11.63
N HIS A 14 -12.05 11.02 12.20
CA HIS A 14 -11.09 10.45 13.12
C HIS A 14 -10.59 9.10 12.59
N TRP A 15 -9.45 8.67 13.11
CA TRP A 15 -8.89 7.36 12.82
C TRP A 15 -8.71 6.56 14.11
N ARG A 16 -8.33 5.28 14.00
CA ARG A 16 -8.23 4.36 15.16
C ARG A 16 -7.34 4.89 16.29
N GLY A 17 -6.32 5.69 15.98
CA GLY A 17 -5.43 6.30 16.97
C GLY A 17 -6.11 7.32 17.89
N ASP A 18 -7.22 7.92 17.45
CA ASP A 18 -8.00 8.90 18.21
C ASP A 18 -8.99 8.26 19.20
N ILE A 19 -9.09 6.93 19.23
CA ILE A 19 -9.94 6.22 20.18
C ILE A 19 -9.44 6.48 21.59
N ALA A 20 -10.19 7.31 22.33
CA ALA A 20 -9.95 7.65 23.72
C ALA A 20 -11.25 8.01 24.42
N PHE A 21 -11.30 7.84 25.75
CA PHE A 21 -12.48 8.11 26.55
C PHE A 21 -12.14 8.88 27.84
N GLU A 22 -13.05 9.75 28.26
CA GLU A 22 -12.88 10.52 29.51
C GLU A 22 -13.38 9.76 30.74
N ARG A 23 -14.38 8.89 30.59
CA ARG A 23 -15.03 8.18 31.70
C ARG A 23 -14.58 6.74 31.79
N GLU A 24 -14.28 6.29 33.01
CA GLU A 24 -13.91 4.90 33.31
C GLU A 24 -14.93 3.86 32.83
N GLY A 25 -16.23 4.16 32.89
CA GLY A 25 -17.26 3.26 32.38
C GLY A 25 -17.20 3.03 30.87
N ASP A 26 -16.69 4.01 30.12
CA ASP A 26 -16.65 3.95 28.65
C ASP A 26 -15.42 3.14 28.19
N TRP A 27 -14.35 3.11 28.98
CA TRP A 27 -13.19 2.23 28.76
C TRP A 27 -13.58 0.76 28.79
N ALA A 28 -14.34 0.32 29.79
CA ALA A 28 -14.83 -1.06 29.86
C ALA A 28 -15.76 -1.38 28.67
N ALA A 29 -16.65 -0.46 28.33
CA ALA A 29 -17.56 -0.61 27.19
C ALA A 29 -16.83 -0.74 25.84
N TRP A 30 -15.57 -0.27 25.75
CA TRP A 30 -14.73 -0.43 24.57
C TRP A 30 -13.83 -1.69 24.64
N PHE A 31 -13.10 -1.89 25.74
CA PHE A 31 -12.17 -3.02 25.87
C PHE A 31 -12.88 -4.38 25.92
N ASP A 32 -14.08 -4.48 26.50
CA ASP A 32 -14.81 -5.75 26.58
C ASP A 32 -15.14 -6.32 25.18
N PRO A 33 -15.84 -5.59 24.28
CA PRO A 33 -16.09 -6.09 22.93
C PRO A 33 -14.82 -6.19 22.08
N TYR A 34 -13.82 -5.32 22.31
CA TYR A 34 -12.53 -5.42 21.61
C TYR A 34 -11.79 -6.73 21.95
N ARG A 35 -11.83 -7.15 23.23
CA ARG A 35 -11.27 -8.43 23.67
C ARG A 35 -12.02 -9.61 23.05
N GLU A 36 -13.35 -9.61 23.04
CA GLU A 36 -14.13 -10.67 22.38
C GLU A 36 -13.81 -10.78 20.88
N PHE A 37 -13.67 -9.64 20.20
CA PHE A 37 -13.21 -9.57 18.82
C PHE A 37 -11.83 -10.23 18.65
N LEU A 38 -10.83 -9.81 19.43
CA LEU A 38 -9.48 -10.37 19.35
C LEU A 38 -9.43 -11.86 19.69
N TYR A 39 -10.18 -12.29 20.71
CA TYR A 39 -10.20 -13.67 21.16
C TYR A 39 -10.73 -14.61 20.07
N GLY A 40 -11.77 -14.21 19.34
CA GLY A 40 -12.25 -14.97 18.18
C GLY A 40 -11.18 -15.12 17.09
N TYR A 41 -10.42 -14.05 16.80
CA TYR A 41 -9.31 -14.12 15.83
C TYR A 41 -8.09 -14.88 16.38
N ALA A 42 -7.85 -14.87 17.69
CA ALA A 42 -6.79 -15.65 18.33
C ALA A 42 -7.09 -17.16 18.26
N ASP A 43 -8.34 -17.56 18.50
CA ASP A 43 -8.80 -18.94 18.32
C ASP A 43 -8.66 -19.38 16.86
N LEU A 44 -9.03 -18.50 15.91
CA LEU A 44 -8.84 -18.74 14.48
C LEU A 44 -7.35 -18.88 14.12
N ALA A 45 -6.50 -17.98 14.63
CA ALA A 45 -5.06 -18.02 14.41
C ALA A 45 -4.45 -19.34 14.91
N GLN A 46 -4.86 -19.77 16.11
CA GLN A 46 -4.41 -21.02 16.70
C GLN A 46 -4.87 -22.24 15.89
N ALA A 47 -6.13 -22.25 15.44
CA ALA A 47 -6.70 -23.35 14.68
C ALA A 47 -6.07 -23.51 13.29
N ASN A 48 -5.58 -22.41 12.70
CA ASN A 48 -4.99 -22.39 11.35
C ASN A 48 -3.46 -22.34 11.35
N GLY A 49 -2.82 -22.49 12.52
CA GLY A 49 -1.36 -22.54 12.61
C GLY A 49 -0.66 -21.23 12.26
N VAL A 50 -1.32 -20.09 12.44
CA VAL A 50 -0.71 -18.77 12.23
C VAL A 50 0.52 -18.63 13.13
N GLU A 51 1.61 -18.10 12.59
CA GLU A 51 2.91 -18.09 13.27
C GLU A 51 3.10 -16.92 14.23
N GLN A 52 2.33 -15.83 14.10
CA GLN A 52 2.39 -14.64 14.96
C GLN A 52 1.04 -13.93 15.00
N PHE A 53 0.67 -13.34 16.14
CA PHE A 53 -0.59 -12.63 16.31
C PHE A 53 -0.38 -11.22 16.86
N CYS A 54 -0.99 -10.22 16.22
CA CYS A 54 -0.93 -8.84 16.67
C CYS A 54 -2.16 -8.49 17.52
N VAL A 55 -1.97 -8.03 18.75
CA VAL A 55 -3.06 -7.72 19.68
C VAL A 55 -3.64 -6.31 19.50
N GLY A 56 -3.02 -5.46 18.69
CA GLY A 56 -3.50 -4.11 18.43
C GLY A 56 -2.60 -3.35 17.47
N CYS A 57 -3.18 -2.34 16.82
CA CYS A 57 -2.55 -1.59 15.75
C CYS A 57 -2.89 -0.11 15.89
N GLU A 58 -1.89 0.71 16.23
CA GLU A 58 -1.97 2.17 16.28
C GLU A 58 -3.11 2.71 17.16
N LEU A 59 -3.43 2.03 18.27
CA LEU A 59 -4.49 2.43 19.19
C LEU A 59 -3.96 3.42 20.24
N ILE A 60 -3.37 4.51 19.75
CA ILE A 60 -2.57 5.49 20.51
C ILE A 60 -3.30 5.96 21.76
N GLY A 61 -4.56 6.42 21.63
CA GLY A 61 -5.34 6.93 22.75
C GLY A 61 -5.62 5.90 23.85
N THR A 62 -5.56 4.60 23.53
CA THR A 62 -5.77 3.49 24.46
C THR A 62 -4.47 2.99 25.08
N SER A 63 -3.33 3.21 24.44
CA SER A 63 -2.02 2.68 24.85
C SER A 63 -1.62 2.98 26.32
N PRO A 64 -2.04 4.10 26.96
CA PRO A 64 -1.78 4.33 28.39
C PRO A 64 -2.61 3.45 29.35
N ARG A 65 -3.64 2.76 28.86
CA ARG A 65 -4.52 1.85 29.64
C ARG A 65 -3.83 0.50 29.87
N GLU A 66 -2.74 0.55 30.62
CA GLU A 66 -1.83 -0.59 30.83
C GLU A 66 -2.52 -1.82 31.42
N ALA A 67 -3.43 -1.63 32.39
CA ALA A 67 -4.10 -2.76 33.03
C ALA A 67 -4.99 -3.51 32.03
N GLU A 68 -5.74 -2.78 31.21
CA GLU A 68 -6.65 -3.30 30.19
C GLU A 68 -5.88 -3.97 29.04
N TRP A 69 -4.75 -3.40 28.62
CA TRP A 69 -3.88 -4.02 27.62
C TRP A 69 -3.24 -5.31 28.14
N ARG A 70 -2.79 -5.34 29.40
CA ARG A 70 -2.25 -6.57 30.03
C ARG A 70 -3.31 -7.66 30.14
N GLU A 71 -4.55 -7.31 30.51
CA GLU A 71 -5.67 -8.25 30.53
C GLU A 71 -5.99 -8.78 29.12
N THR A 72 -6.00 -7.89 28.13
CA THR A 72 -6.19 -8.24 26.71
C THR A 72 -5.15 -9.25 26.26
N VAL A 73 -3.86 -8.94 26.46
CA VAL A 73 -2.73 -9.81 26.10
C VAL A 73 -2.80 -11.15 26.84
N ALA A 74 -3.12 -11.17 28.13
CA ALA A 74 -3.25 -12.40 28.89
C ALA A 74 -4.36 -13.31 28.33
N GLY A 75 -5.51 -12.74 27.96
CA GLY A 75 -6.60 -13.52 27.37
C GLY A 75 -6.31 -14.02 25.96
N VAL A 76 -5.51 -13.28 25.17
CA VAL A 76 -4.99 -13.77 23.87
C VAL A 76 -3.99 -14.90 24.09
N ARG A 77 -3.04 -14.77 25.03
CA ARG A 77 -2.07 -15.86 25.37
C ARG A 77 -2.75 -17.15 25.81
N ALA A 78 -3.93 -17.06 26.44
CA ALA A 78 -4.71 -18.24 26.83
C ALA A 78 -5.30 -19.01 25.63
N ARG A 79 -5.32 -18.40 24.44
CA ARG A 79 -5.96 -18.93 23.22
C ARG A 79 -4.98 -19.20 22.09
N PHE A 80 -3.92 -18.42 22.01
CA PHE A 80 -2.89 -18.52 20.97
C PHE A 80 -1.52 -18.72 21.60
N ALA A 81 -0.85 -19.81 21.23
CA ALA A 81 0.45 -20.19 21.80
C ALA A 81 1.66 -19.56 21.09
N GLY A 82 1.46 -18.94 19.92
CA GLY A 82 2.53 -18.29 19.17
C GLY A 82 2.91 -16.92 19.75
N PRO A 83 3.96 -16.28 19.20
CA PRO A 83 4.40 -14.96 19.62
C PRO A 83 3.35 -13.87 19.40
N LEU A 84 3.27 -12.98 20.38
CA LEU A 84 2.40 -11.81 20.37
C LEU A 84 3.16 -10.54 20.03
N VAL A 85 2.50 -9.66 19.30
CA VAL A 85 2.99 -8.35 18.87
C VAL A 85 1.95 -7.29 19.22
N TYR A 86 2.35 -6.09 19.58
CA TYR A 86 1.50 -4.90 19.43
C TYR A 86 2.17 -3.96 18.45
N ALA A 87 1.43 -3.47 17.46
CA ALA A 87 1.94 -2.57 16.43
C ALA A 87 1.64 -1.12 16.83
N SER A 88 2.65 -0.42 17.34
CA SER A 88 2.52 0.99 17.70
C SER A 88 2.79 1.89 16.50
N ASN A 89 2.11 3.03 16.44
CA ASN A 89 2.42 4.11 15.52
C ASN A 89 3.86 4.65 15.78
N HIS A 90 4.52 5.10 14.72
CA HIS A 90 5.90 5.60 14.70
C HIS A 90 6.10 7.00 15.31
N SER A 91 5.01 7.70 15.64
CA SER A 91 5.03 9.12 16.04
C SER A 91 5.08 9.32 17.57
N GLY A 92 5.76 8.44 18.30
CA GLY A 92 5.98 8.56 19.74
C GLY A 92 5.16 7.60 20.60
N GLU A 93 4.23 6.85 20.02
CA GLU A 93 3.51 5.80 20.75
C GLU A 93 4.51 4.72 21.21
N GLU A 94 5.45 4.34 20.33
CA GLU A 94 6.40 3.24 20.52
C GLU A 94 7.29 3.42 21.76
N VAL A 95 7.61 4.68 22.10
CA VAL A 95 8.39 5.04 23.30
C VAL A 95 7.53 5.33 24.53
N SER A 96 6.22 5.54 24.36
CA SER A 96 5.30 5.87 25.45
C SER A 96 4.73 4.65 26.16
N ILE A 97 4.62 3.52 25.45
CA ILE A 97 4.09 2.26 25.98
C ILE A 97 4.96 1.71 27.11
N ARG A 98 4.31 1.34 28.22
CA ARG A 98 4.96 0.86 29.45
C ARG A 98 4.76 -0.63 29.73
N TRP A 99 4.19 -1.35 28.78
CA TRP A 99 3.80 -2.75 28.93
C TRP A 99 4.35 -3.65 27.84
N TRP A 100 5.40 -3.22 27.14
CA TRP A 100 6.08 -4.04 26.13
C TRP A 100 6.57 -5.39 26.67
N ASP A 101 6.79 -5.51 27.99
CA ASP A 101 7.07 -6.78 28.67
C ASP A 101 5.98 -7.84 28.47
N ALA A 102 4.73 -7.45 28.24
CA ALA A 102 3.59 -8.34 28.07
C ALA A 102 3.55 -9.05 26.71
N VAL A 103 4.18 -8.50 25.66
CA VAL A 103 4.23 -9.08 24.30
C VAL A 103 5.62 -9.61 23.97
N ASP A 104 5.77 -10.40 22.92
CA ASP A 104 7.03 -11.08 22.58
C ASP A 104 7.89 -10.24 21.62
N TYR A 105 7.25 -9.47 20.73
CA TYR A 105 7.90 -8.49 19.87
C TYR A 105 7.32 -7.09 20.09
N ILE A 106 8.19 -6.08 19.97
CA ILE A 106 7.76 -4.70 19.79
C ILE A 106 7.42 -4.54 18.30
N GLY A 107 6.18 -4.21 17.97
CA GLY A 107 5.79 -3.87 16.61
C GLY A 107 5.79 -2.36 16.41
N VAL A 108 6.36 -1.88 15.31
CA VAL A 108 6.31 -0.46 14.93
C VAL A 108 5.80 -0.34 13.50
N ASP A 109 4.74 0.44 13.30
CA ASP A 109 4.22 0.82 11.99
C ASP A 109 5.02 2.06 11.50
N ALA A 110 6.17 1.78 10.89
CA ALA A 110 7.34 2.65 10.74
C ALA A 110 7.29 3.59 9.53
N TYR A 111 6.18 4.30 9.36
CA TYR A 111 6.00 5.32 8.32
C TYR A 111 6.69 6.64 8.68
N TYR A 112 8.00 6.59 8.95
CA TYR A 112 8.75 7.79 9.31
C TYR A 112 8.88 8.76 8.11
N PRO A 113 8.49 10.04 8.25
CA PRO A 113 8.83 11.05 7.25
C PRO A 113 10.35 11.20 7.15
N LEU A 114 10.89 11.11 5.93
CA LEU A 114 12.33 11.08 5.71
C LEU A 114 12.88 12.45 5.31
N THR A 115 12.39 13.02 4.20
CA THR A 115 12.85 14.32 3.71
C THR A 115 11.67 15.27 3.46
N GLN A 116 11.97 16.43 2.88
CA GLN A 116 10.99 17.40 2.39
C GLN A 116 11.20 17.66 0.88
N LYS A 117 11.77 16.68 0.19
CA LYS A 117 12.08 16.72 -1.23
C LYS A 117 11.19 15.75 -1.98
N ASN A 118 10.82 16.17 -3.17
CA ASN A 118 10.10 15.37 -4.14
C ASN A 118 10.97 14.18 -4.59
N SER A 119 12.17 14.42 -5.14
CA SER A 119 13.08 13.33 -5.53
C SER A 119 14.42 13.41 -4.76
N PRO A 120 14.46 12.97 -3.48
CA PRO A 120 15.73 12.88 -2.74
C PRO A 120 16.61 11.77 -3.33
N SER A 121 17.93 11.90 -3.17
CA SER A 121 18.83 10.78 -3.48
C SER A 121 18.73 9.68 -2.42
N LEU A 122 19.07 8.44 -2.80
CA LEU A 122 19.17 7.31 -1.87
C LEU A 122 20.00 7.62 -0.62
N ALA A 123 21.15 8.29 -0.79
CA ALA A 123 22.00 8.69 0.33
C ALA A 123 21.31 9.67 1.31
N GLU A 124 20.40 10.52 0.82
CA GLU A 124 19.62 11.41 1.67
C GLU A 124 18.52 10.66 2.42
N LEU A 125 17.90 9.66 1.77
CA LEU A 125 16.92 8.78 2.41
C LEU A 125 17.57 7.93 3.52
N GLU A 126 18.76 7.37 3.30
CA GLU A 126 19.53 6.63 4.31
C GLU A 126 19.96 7.53 5.48
N ALA A 127 20.42 8.75 5.17
CA ALA A 127 20.78 9.73 6.19
C ALA A 127 19.55 10.10 7.05
N ALA A 128 18.37 10.23 6.43
CA ALA A 128 17.12 10.49 7.14
C ALA A 128 16.67 9.30 8.00
N TRP A 129 16.89 8.06 7.57
CA TRP A 129 16.60 6.85 8.34
C TRP A 129 17.48 6.68 9.59
N THR A 130 18.72 7.17 9.55
CA THR A 130 19.71 7.00 10.63
C THR A 130 19.19 7.36 12.03
N PRO A 131 18.59 8.55 12.28
CA PRO A 131 18.01 8.85 13.60
C PRO A 131 16.87 7.91 14.01
N HIS A 132 16.06 7.43 13.06
CA HIS A 132 14.97 6.48 13.35
C HIS A 132 15.51 5.10 13.71
N ALA A 133 16.48 4.58 12.95
CA ALA A 133 17.16 3.32 13.25
C ALA A 133 17.84 3.35 14.63
N ASN A 134 18.47 4.47 15.00
CA ASN A 134 19.06 4.65 16.33
C ASN A 134 18.00 4.66 17.46
N ARG A 135 16.84 5.28 17.22
CA ARG A 135 15.73 5.27 18.17
C ARG A 135 15.19 3.86 18.40
N LEU A 136 14.99 3.10 17.31
CA LEU A 136 14.55 1.71 17.38
C LEU A 136 15.59 0.84 18.10
N ALA A 137 16.88 1.01 17.80
CA ALA A 137 17.96 0.31 18.50
C ALA A 137 17.92 0.59 20.02
N HIS A 138 17.70 1.85 20.42
CA HIS A 138 17.57 2.22 21.82
C HIS A 138 16.34 1.57 22.46
N LEU A 139 15.18 1.63 21.81
CA LEU A 139 13.95 1.01 22.31
C LEU A 139 14.11 -0.50 22.53
N ALA A 140 14.69 -1.21 21.56
CA ALA A 140 15.01 -2.63 21.65
C ALA A 140 15.94 -2.93 22.83
N ALA A 141 16.97 -2.10 23.04
CA ALA A 141 17.91 -2.23 24.14
C ALA A 141 17.26 -1.96 25.51
N THR A 142 16.36 -0.98 25.61
CA THR A 142 15.63 -0.65 26.85
C THR A 142 14.74 -1.79 27.32
N TRP A 143 14.02 -2.43 26.40
CA TRP A 143 13.09 -3.50 26.74
C TRP A 143 13.69 -4.90 26.64
N HIS A 144 14.91 -5.00 26.13
CA HIS A 144 15.57 -6.27 25.79
C HIS A 144 14.71 -7.15 24.88
N LYS A 145 14.08 -6.52 23.88
CA LYS A 145 13.15 -7.19 22.96
C LYS A 145 13.46 -6.87 21.50
N PRO A 146 13.31 -7.87 20.61
CA PRO A 146 13.38 -7.63 19.18
C PRO A 146 12.22 -6.76 18.69
N ILE A 147 12.46 -6.04 17.60
CA ILE A 147 11.47 -5.18 16.94
C ILE A 147 11.09 -5.78 15.58
N LEU A 148 9.80 -5.86 15.32
CA LEU A 148 9.24 -6.03 13.99
C LEU A 148 8.83 -4.65 13.47
N LEU A 149 9.23 -4.32 12.24
CA LEU A 149 8.51 -3.27 11.52
C LEU A 149 7.19 -3.90 11.08
N ALA A 150 6.15 -3.68 11.88
CA ALA A 150 4.87 -4.37 11.77
C ALA A 150 4.04 -3.86 10.59
N GLU A 151 4.32 -2.63 10.15
CA GLU A 151 4.00 -2.06 8.85
C GLU A 151 5.10 -1.09 8.43
N ILE A 152 5.35 -1.01 7.14
CA ILE A 152 6.09 0.07 6.48
C ILE A 152 5.76 -0.01 4.99
N GLY A 153 5.60 1.15 4.37
CA GLY A 153 5.34 1.24 2.95
C GLY A 153 5.55 2.65 2.43
N TYR A 154 5.74 2.74 1.13
CA TYR A 154 5.83 4.00 0.41
C TYR A 154 4.97 3.87 -0.83
N ARG A 155 4.21 4.91 -1.16
CA ARG A 155 3.46 4.97 -2.41
C ARG A 155 4.41 5.24 -3.58
N SER A 156 4.00 4.89 -4.79
CA SER A 156 4.72 5.26 -6.02
C SER A 156 4.35 6.67 -6.47
N LEU A 157 4.77 7.66 -5.67
CA LEU A 157 4.47 9.07 -5.87
C LEU A 157 5.74 9.91 -5.75
N ASP A 158 5.83 10.97 -6.56
CA ASP A 158 6.81 12.04 -6.37
C ASP A 158 6.58 12.71 -5.00
N GLY A 159 7.55 12.60 -4.10
CA GLY A 159 7.48 13.02 -2.70
C GLY A 159 6.91 11.98 -1.73
N ALA A 160 6.81 10.70 -2.10
CA ALA A 160 6.32 9.61 -1.26
C ALA A 160 7.06 9.51 0.10
N ASN A 161 8.33 9.89 0.14
CA ASN A 161 9.13 9.89 1.36
C ASN A 161 8.72 10.94 2.42
N CYS A 162 7.97 11.97 2.02
CA CYS A 162 7.64 13.10 2.88
C CYS A 162 6.50 12.79 3.86
N HIS A 163 5.50 12.04 3.43
CA HIS A 163 4.31 11.68 4.22
C HIS A 163 3.91 10.22 3.98
N PRO A 164 4.79 9.25 4.30
CA PRO A 164 4.59 7.86 3.87
C PRO A 164 3.37 7.18 4.50
N TRP A 165 2.81 7.70 5.59
CA TRP A 165 1.57 7.19 6.20
C TRP A 165 0.30 7.64 5.47
N ASP A 166 0.39 8.68 4.63
CA ASP A 166 -0.79 9.34 4.08
C ASP A 166 -1.26 8.66 2.79
N GLY A 167 -2.25 7.77 2.94
CA GLY A 167 -2.91 7.10 1.82
C GLY A 167 -3.81 8.01 0.97
N GLN A 168 -4.03 9.27 1.34
CA GLN A 168 -4.92 10.20 0.66
C GLN A 168 -4.20 11.21 -0.26
N ILE A 169 -2.87 11.34 -0.13
CA ILE A 169 -2.12 12.26 -1.01
C ILE A 169 -2.29 11.90 -2.49
N THR A 170 -2.27 12.91 -3.34
CA THR A 170 -2.25 12.74 -4.80
C THR A 170 -1.00 13.37 -5.34
N GLY A 171 -0.35 12.72 -6.30
CA GLY A 171 0.86 13.24 -6.93
C GLY A 171 1.13 12.56 -8.26
N LEU A 172 2.26 12.92 -8.86
CA LEU A 172 2.74 12.29 -10.08
C LEU A 172 3.29 10.90 -9.75
N LEU A 173 3.13 9.97 -10.69
CA LEU A 173 3.67 8.63 -10.58
C LEU A 173 5.20 8.69 -10.51
N ASP A 174 5.79 8.13 -9.45
CA ASP A 174 7.22 7.90 -9.35
C ASP A 174 7.49 6.49 -8.78
N LEU A 175 7.76 5.56 -9.70
CA LEU A 175 8.09 4.17 -9.37
C LEU A 175 9.50 4.02 -8.80
N GLN A 176 10.40 4.94 -9.16
CA GLN A 176 11.80 4.88 -8.77
C GLN A 176 11.98 5.38 -7.34
N GLU A 177 11.30 6.47 -6.96
CA GLU A 177 11.32 6.97 -5.59
C GLU A 177 10.79 5.92 -4.60
N GLN A 178 9.73 5.19 -4.96
CA GLN A 178 9.24 4.07 -4.14
C GLN A 178 10.35 3.04 -3.92
N ALA A 179 11.03 2.61 -4.98
CA ALA A 179 12.13 1.64 -4.87
C ALA A 179 13.28 2.17 -4.01
N GLU A 180 13.66 3.44 -4.16
CA GLU A 180 14.72 4.05 -3.36
C GLU A 180 14.35 4.18 -1.87
N CYS A 181 13.09 4.44 -1.55
CA CYS A 181 12.61 4.44 -0.16
C CYS A 181 12.67 3.03 0.46
N TYR A 182 12.30 2.00 -0.30
CA TYR A 182 12.44 0.60 0.14
C TYR A 182 13.91 0.22 0.33
N GLU A 183 14.80 0.62 -0.58
CA GLU A 183 16.25 0.40 -0.46
C GLU A 183 16.81 1.05 0.82
N ALA A 184 16.48 2.32 1.04
CA ALA A 184 16.94 3.07 2.20
C ALA A 184 16.49 2.42 3.51
N ALA A 185 15.25 1.96 3.58
CA ALA A 185 14.73 1.25 4.74
C ALA A 185 15.49 -0.08 4.95
N MET A 186 15.65 -0.89 3.90
CA MET A 186 16.36 -2.18 3.96
C MET A 186 17.81 -2.00 4.41
N GLN A 187 18.56 -1.08 3.80
CA GLN A 187 19.95 -0.81 4.19
C GLN A 187 20.07 -0.32 5.63
N SER A 188 19.07 0.43 6.12
CA SER A 188 19.11 1.01 7.47
C SER A 188 18.81 0.00 8.58
N VAL A 189 17.89 -0.94 8.36
CA VAL A 189 17.34 -1.76 9.44
C VAL A 189 17.52 -3.27 9.27
N TRP A 190 17.61 -3.80 8.04
CA TRP A 190 17.50 -5.24 7.79
C TRP A 190 18.58 -6.07 8.49
N ASN A 191 19.83 -5.58 8.47
CA ASN A 191 20.97 -6.24 9.09
C ASN A 191 21.19 -5.84 10.56
N GLN A 192 20.31 -5.03 11.14
CA GLN A 192 20.45 -4.62 12.54
C GLN A 192 20.07 -5.78 13.47
N PRO A 193 20.83 -6.03 14.56
CA PRO A 193 20.60 -7.18 15.44
C PRO A 193 19.27 -7.12 16.19
N TRP A 194 18.65 -5.93 16.30
CA TRP A 194 17.34 -5.75 16.91
C TRP A 194 16.19 -5.99 15.94
N CYS A 195 16.43 -6.00 14.62
CA CYS A 195 15.39 -6.19 13.61
C CYS A 195 15.03 -7.67 13.50
N ALA A 196 13.78 -8.01 13.78
CA ALA A 196 13.26 -9.37 13.66
C ALA A 196 12.47 -9.62 12.37
N GLY A 197 12.30 -8.59 11.54
CA GLY A 197 11.56 -8.69 10.28
C GLY A 197 10.80 -7.41 9.95
N ILE A 198 10.26 -7.40 8.73
CA ILE A 198 9.54 -6.28 8.15
C ILE A 198 8.28 -6.84 7.48
N PHE A 199 7.13 -6.21 7.74
CA PHE A 199 5.87 -6.46 7.05
C PHE A 199 5.56 -5.26 6.16
N TRP A 200 5.68 -5.45 4.85
CA TRP A 200 5.45 -4.39 3.88
C TRP A 200 3.96 -4.14 3.69
N TRP A 201 3.55 -2.87 3.81
CA TRP A 201 2.26 -2.39 3.38
C TRP A 201 2.38 -1.96 1.91
N VAL A 202 1.70 -2.61 0.97
CA VAL A 202 0.81 -3.76 1.14
C VAL A 202 0.92 -4.66 -0.09
N TRP A 203 0.42 -5.89 0.00
CA TRP A 203 0.17 -6.69 -1.19
C TRP A 203 -1.34 -6.82 -1.40
N THR A 204 -1.85 -6.34 -2.53
CA THR A 204 -3.29 -6.40 -2.82
C THR A 204 -3.67 -7.76 -3.40
N ALA A 205 -4.93 -8.15 -3.21
CA ALA A 205 -5.49 -9.36 -3.84
C ALA A 205 -5.94 -9.12 -5.30
N ASP A 206 -5.89 -7.87 -5.77
CA ASP A 206 -6.22 -7.52 -7.15
C ASP A 206 -5.04 -7.92 -8.07
N PRO A 207 -5.21 -8.93 -8.94
CA PRO A 207 -4.14 -9.37 -9.82
C PRO A 207 -3.77 -8.34 -10.90
N PHE A 208 -4.51 -7.24 -11.03
CA PHE A 208 -4.27 -6.18 -12.01
C PHE A 208 -3.67 -4.91 -11.40
N ALA A 209 -3.50 -4.84 -10.07
CA ALA A 209 -2.78 -3.75 -9.43
C ALA A 209 -1.27 -3.87 -9.69
N GLY A 210 -0.54 -2.76 -9.64
CA GLY A 210 0.91 -2.76 -9.52
C GLY A 210 1.67 -1.97 -10.58
N ALA A 211 1.59 -2.34 -11.87
CA ALA A 211 2.59 -1.87 -12.84
C ALA A 211 2.63 -0.34 -13.07
N CYS A 212 1.50 0.37 -12.93
CA CYS A 212 1.38 1.80 -13.28
C CYS A 212 0.43 2.57 -12.35
N ASP A 213 0.36 2.19 -11.08
CA ASP A 213 -0.45 2.91 -10.08
C ASP A 213 0.41 3.71 -9.09
N THR A 214 -0.24 4.60 -8.34
CA THR A 214 0.35 5.44 -7.29
C THR A 214 0.09 4.92 -5.88
N ASP A 215 -0.25 3.63 -5.75
CA ASP A 215 -0.55 2.98 -4.48
C ASP A 215 0.72 2.41 -3.82
N TYR A 216 0.57 1.85 -2.63
CA TYR A 216 1.65 1.30 -1.81
C TYR A 216 2.23 0.00 -2.36
N ALA A 217 1.44 -0.79 -3.07
CA ALA A 217 1.84 -2.14 -3.43
C ALA A 217 3.09 -2.13 -4.33
N PRO A 218 4.14 -2.92 -4.01
CA PRO A 218 5.34 -2.99 -4.83
C PRO A 218 5.15 -3.94 -6.03
N HIS A 219 4.05 -4.69 -6.09
CA HIS A 219 3.73 -5.67 -7.14
C HIS A 219 3.94 -5.07 -8.53
N ASP A 220 4.68 -5.74 -9.41
CA ASP A 220 4.97 -5.29 -10.77
C ASP A 220 5.68 -3.91 -10.87
N LYS A 221 6.26 -3.40 -9.77
CA LYS A 221 7.07 -2.18 -9.71
C LYS A 221 8.55 -2.50 -9.44
N PRO A 222 9.49 -1.56 -9.68
CA PRO A 222 10.91 -1.77 -9.36
C PRO A 222 11.18 -2.14 -7.88
N ALA A 223 10.31 -1.71 -6.97
CA ALA A 223 10.38 -2.06 -5.55
C ALA A 223 10.19 -3.58 -5.29
N GLU A 224 9.42 -4.31 -6.11
CA GLU A 224 9.32 -5.77 -5.98
C GLU A 224 10.66 -6.44 -6.28
N GLU A 225 11.31 -6.11 -7.40
CA GLU A 225 12.59 -6.71 -7.78
C GLU A 225 13.67 -6.48 -6.71
N LEU A 226 13.67 -5.28 -6.12
CA LEU A 226 14.51 -4.94 -4.97
C LEU A 226 14.25 -5.87 -3.79
N LEU A 227 12.98 -6.03 -3.38
CA LEU A 227 12.62 -6.91 -2.27
C LEU A 227 13.00 -8.36 -2.53
N ARG A 228 12.83 -8.84 -3.77
CA ARG A 228 13.24 -10.18 -4.18
C ARG A 228 14.73 -10.38 -3.98
N ALA A 229 15.54 -9.41 -4.44
CA ALA A 229 16.99 -9.46 -4.26
C ALA A 229 17.39 -9.49 -2.78
N TRP A 230 16.82 -8.62 -1.95
CA TRP A 230 17.11 -8.59 -0.50
C TRP A 230 16.70 -9.87 0.23
N TYR A 231 15.58 -10.48 -0.16
CA TYR A 231 15.10 -11.74 0.43
C TYR A 231 15.69 -12.98 -0.25
N GLY A 232 16.67 -12.82 -1.15
CA GLY A 232 17.39 -13.93 -1.79
C GLY A 232 16.57 -14.70 -2.82
N ALA A 233 15.44 -14.15 -3.27
CA ALA A 233 14.68 -14.69 -4.40
C ALA A 233 15.32 -14.25 -5.73
N GLY A 234 15.20 -15.10 -6.76
CA GLY A 234 15.53 -14.68 -8.13
C GLY A 234 14.56 -13.60 -8.62
N PRO A 235 14.85 -12.94 -9.76
CA PRO A 235 13.96 -11.96 -10.36
C PRO A 235 12.53 -12.48 -10.50
N ARG A 236 11.54 -11.59 -10.58
CA ARG A 236 10.15 -12.03 -10.74
C ARG A 236 10.09 -12.98 -11.95
N PRO A 237 9.49 -14.17 -11.79
CA PRO A 237 9.28 -15.04 -12.93
C PRO A 237 8.41 -14.28 -13.92
N THR A 238 9.00 -13.83 -15.03
CA THR A 238 8.20 -13.43 -16.16
C THR A 238 7.45 -14.70 -16.55
N PRO A 239 6.11 -14.73 -16.50
CA PRO A 239 5.39 -15.94 -16.90
C PRO A 239 5.95 -16.34 -18.27
N THR A 240 6.21 -17.62 -18.52
CA THR A 240 6.76 -18.07 -19.81
C THR A 240 5.74 -18.99 -20.47
N PRO A 241 5.23 -18.64 -21.67
CA PRO A 241 5.52 -17.38 -22.38
C PRO A 241 5.07 -16.19 -21.55
N THR A 242 5.74 -15.03 -21.72
CA THR A 242 5.24 -13.76 -21.18
C THR A 242 3.75 -13.76 -21.49
N PRO A 243 2.85 -13.40 -20.57
CA PRO A 243 1.51 -13.06 -20.96
C PRO A 243 1.64 -11.73 -21.71
N THR A 244 2.29 -11.75 -22.88
CA THR A 244 1.66 -11.19 -24.04
C THR A 244 0.29 -11.84 -24.01
N PRO A 245 -0.81 -11.11 -23.73
CA PRO A 245 -2.08 -11.59 -24.23
C PRO A 245 -1.79 -11.99 -25.67
N VAL A 246 -1.85 -13.29 -25.99
CA VAL A 246 -1.74 -13.70 -27.38
C VAL A 246 -2.91 -12.96 -27.99
N THR A 247 -2.60 -11.94 -28.78
CA THR A 247 -3.62 -11.09 -29.36
C THR A 247 -4.45 -12.02 -30.22
N ASP A 248 -5.62 -12.37 -29.71
CA ASP A 248 -6.57 -13.17 -30.42
C ASP A 248 -7.27 -12.26 -31.44
N TYR A 249 -6.59 -12.02 -32.54
CA TYR A 249 -7.15 -11.30 -33.68
C TYR A 249 -8.26 -12.10 -34.39
N SER A 250 -8.61 -13.31 -33.92
CA SER A 250 -9.77 -14.04 -34.44
C SER A 250 -11.10 -13.50 -33.90
N VAL A 251 -11.08 -12.75 -32.78
CA VAL A 251 -12.24 -12.08 -32.21
C VAL A 251 -11.90 -10.62 -31.89
N THR A 252 -12.15 -9.73 -32.86
CA THR A 252 -11.96 -8.28 -32.70
C THR A 252 -13.30 -7.55 -32.72
N MET A 253 -13.31 -6.34 -32.15
CA MET A 253 -14.38 -5.36 -32.27
C MET A 253 -13.69 -4.01 -32.33
N ASP A 254 -13.85 -3.33 -33.45
CA ASP A 254 -13.19 -2.05 -33.67
C ASP A 254 -13.92 -0.98 -32.87
N ILE A 255 -13.21 -0.15 -32.12
CA ILE A 255 -13.84 1.04 -31.52
C ILE A 255 -13.86 2.17 -32.54
N TYR A 256 -12.76 2.31 -33.28
CA TYR A 256 -12.55 3.30 -34.32
C TYR A 256 -11.55 2.73 -35.34
N GLY A 257 -11.88 2.84 -36.63
CA GLY A 257 -11.03 2.48 -37.76
C GLY A 257 -10.77 3.71 -38.64
N ASP A 258 -11.43 3.79 -39.79
CA ASP A 258 -11.54 5.05 -40.56
C ASP A 258 -12.76 5.88 -40.15
N GLU A 259 -13.61 5.31 -39.32
CA GLU A 259 -14.78 5.95 -38.73
C GLU A 259 -15.07 5.30 -37.37
N LEU A 260 -15.90 5.96 -36.57
CA LEU A 260 -16.38 5.39 -35.31
C LEU A 260 -17.32 4.19 -35.61
N GLU A 261 -17.12 3.07 -34.91
CA GLU A 261 -17.92 1.86 -35.15
C GLU A 261 -19.42 2.12 -34.96
N LEU A 262 -20.24 1.52 -35.84
CA LEU A 262 -21.68 1.63 -35.79
C LEU A 262 -22.24 1.25 -34.40
N GLY A 263 -23.09 2.11 -33.84
CA GLY A 263 -23.69 1.91 -32.52
C GLY A 263 -22.91 2.57 -31.39
N ARG A 264 -21.76 3.18 -31.67
CA ARG A 264 -21.04 4.03 -30.73
C ARG A 264 -21.42 5.49 -30.87
N ALA A 265 -21.37 6.22 -29.77
CA ALA A 265 -21.63 7.66 -29.71
C ALA A 265 -20.43 8.36 -29.07
N ASP A 266 -20.04 9.50 -29.65
CA ASP A 266 -19.03 10.38 -29.07
C ASP A 266 -19.61 11.13 -27.87
N TRP A 267 -19.13 10.79 -26.68
CA TRP A 267 -19.46 11.40 -25.38
C TRP A 267 -18.24 12.14 -24.80
N SER A 268 -17.28 12.49 -25.65
CA SER A 268 -16.07 13.17 -25.22
C SER A 268 -16.38 14.53 -24.61
N TRP A 269 -15.55 14.96 -23.66
CA TRP A 269 -15.76 16.22 -22.95
C TRP A 269 -14.47 17.02 -22.89
N ARG A 270 -14.60 18.36 -22.98
CA ARG A 270 -13.47 19.31 -22.96
C ARG A 270 -12.32 18.90 -23.90
N VAL A 271 -12.67 18.42 -25.08
CA VAL A 271 -11.73 18.05 -26.15
C VAL A 271 -12.14 18.74 -27.44
N VAL A 272 -11.15 19.11 -28.25
CA VAL A 272 -11.36 19.39 -29.67
C VAL A 272 -10.89 18.15 -30.43
N SER A 273 -11.82 17.40 -31.01
CA SER A 273 -11.54 16.19 -31.77
C SER A 273 -11.85 16.38 -33.25
N ASP A 274 -11.03 15.76 -34.09
CA ASP A 274 -11.29 15.52 -35.51
C ASP A 274 -11.20 14.01 -35.74
N LEU A 275 -12.35 13.39 -36.02
CA LEU A 275 -12.49 11.95 -36.29
C LEU A 275 -12.23 11.62 -37.77
N ALA A 276 -11.76 12.56 -38.57
CA ALA A 276 -11.43 12.37 -39.98
C ALA A 276 -10.02 12.89 -40.29
N ALA A 277 -9.14 12.95 -39.29
CA ALA A 277 -7.79 13.44 -39.46
C ALA A 277 -6.97 12.47 -40.34
N THR A 278 -6.10 13.01 -41.19
CA THR A 278 -5.31 12.20 -42.14
C THR A 278 -3.80 12.30 -41.92
N ASP A 279 -3.38 13.13 -40.95
CA ASP A 279 -1.97 13.52 -40.80
C ASP A 279 -1.10 12.41 -40.22
N ALA A 280 -1.68 11.55 -39.38
CA ALA A 280 -0.99 10.44 -38.72
C ALA A 280 -1.95 9.25 -38.57
N VAL A 281 -1.88 8.30 -39.51
CA VAL A 281 -2.78 7.15 -39.59
C VAL A 281 -1.97 5.87 -39.38
N HIS A 282 -2.40 5.03 -38.44
CA HIS A 282 -1.76 3.74 -38.19
C HIS A 282 -2.13 2.69 -39.27
N THR A 283 -3.42 2.62 -39.59
CA THR A 283 -4.04 1.74 -40.59
C THR A 283 -5.25 2.44 -41.20
N GLY A 284 -5.51 2.23 -42.50
CA GLY A 284 -6.62 2.89 -43.19
C GLY A 284 -6.24 4.24 -43.80
N GLU A 285 -7.19 5.16 -43.84
CA GLU A 285 -7.10 6.51 -44.38
C GLU A 285 -7.28 7.61 -43.32
N GLN A 286 -7.91 7.31 -42.17
CA GLN A 286 -8.24 8.31 -41.15
C GLN A 286 -7.78 7.90 -39.74
N SER A 287 -7.63 8.89 -38.87
CA SER A 287 -7.32 8.74 -37.46
C SER A 287 -8.07 9.78 -36.62
N ILE A 288 -8.07 9.58 -35.31
CA ILE A 288 -8.58 10.57 -34.36
C ILE A 288 -7.45 11.52 -34.02
N LEU A 289 -7.58 12.79 -34.39
CA LEU A 289 -6.82 13.87 -33.78
C LEU A 289 -7.61 14.40 -32.59
N ALA A 290 -7.00 14.46 -31.41
CA ALA A 290 -7.63 15.02 -30.22
C ALA A 290 -6.70 15.98 -29.48
N ARG A 291 -7.21 17.16 -29.16
CA ARG A 291 -6.56 18.15 -28.30
C ARG A 291 -7.36 18.26 -27.00
N LEU A 292 -6.85 17.62 -25.95
CA LEU A 292 -7.51 17.58 -24.65
C LEU A 292 -7.29 18.90 -23.90
N GLY A 293 -8.37 19.50 -23.38
CA GLY A 293 -8.28 20.56 -22.38
C GLY A 293 -7.98 19.98 -20.98
N PRO A 294 -7.78 20.85 -19.96
CA PRO A 294 -7.62 20.40 -18.58
C PRO A 294 -8.78 19.52 -18.12
N TRP A 295 -8.44 18.31 -17.67
CA TRP A 295 -9.39 17.26 -17.28
C TRP A 295 -10.32 16.80 -18.41
N GLY A 296 -10.01 17.09 -19.67
CA GLY A 296 -10.75 16.61 -20.83
C GLY A 296 -10.44 15.15 -21.16
N GLY A 297 -11.35 14.51 -21.88
CA GLY A 297 -11.20 13.11 -22.25
C GLY A 297 -11.94 12.78 -23.54
N LEU A 298 -11.36 11.86 -24.32
CA LEU A 298 -12.07 11.15 -25.37
C LEU A 298 -12.92 10.05 -24.74
N SER A 299 -14.17 9.94 -25.17
CA SER A 299 -15.13 8.97 -24.65
C SER A 299 -16.06 8.50 -25.75
N PHE A 300 -16.02 7.20 -26.04
CA PHE A 300 -16.91 6.58 -27.00
C PHE A 300 -17.83 5.60 -26.28
N TRP A 301 -19.09 6.00 -26.18
CA TRP A 301 -20.12 5.22 -25.51
C TRP A 301 -20.73 4.18 -26.45
N HIS A 302 -21.07 3.01 -25.92
CA HIS A 302 -21.87 2.00 -26.59
C HIS A 302 -22.89 1.44 -25.59
N ALA A 303 -24.01 0.90 -26.07
CA ALA A 303 -24.93 0.15 -25.21
C ALA A 303 -24.23 -1.05 -24.54
N ALA A 304 -24.74 -1.56 -23.42
CA ALA A 304 -24.10 -2.69 -22.74
C ALA A 304 -24.01 -3.93 -23.67
N PHE A 305 -22.83 -4.57 -23.70
CA PHE A 305 -22.56 -5.78 -24.46
C PHE A 305 -21.69 -6.73 -23.63
N SER A 306 -21.70 -8.04 -23.96
CA SER A 306 -20.83 -9.01 -23.27
C SER A 306 -19.37 -8.79 -23.70
N THR A 307 -18.50 -8.61 -22.71
CA THR A 307 -17.06 -8.49 -22.90
C THR A 307 -16.32 -9.82 -22.71
N ASP A 308 -17.03 -10.95 -22.49
CA ASP A 308 -16.43 -12.23 -22.07
C ASP A 308 -15.37 -12.79 -23.05
N ARG A 309 -15.49 -12.40 -24.33
CA ARG A 309 -14.58 -12.78 -25.42
C ARG A 309 -13.50 -11.75 -25.73
N TYR A 310 -13.58 -10.54 -25.16
CA TYR A 310 -12.60 -9.46 -25.37
C TYR A 310 -11.74 -9.34 -24.11
N ARG A 311 -10.43 -9.52 -24.25
CA ARG A 311 -9.51 -9.64 -23.11
C ARG A 311 -8.55 -8.47 -22.94
N TYR A 312 -8.52 -7.57 -23.92
CA TYR A 312 -7.63 -6.41 -23.93
C TYR A 312 -8.22 -5.32 -24.84
N LEU A 313 -7.73 -4.10 -24.65
CA LEU A 313 -7.95 -2.95 -25.55
C LEU A 313 -6.59 -2.59 -26.16
N VAL A 314 -6.56 -2.30 -27.46
CA VAL A 314 -5.35 -1.87 -28.16
C VAL A 314 -5.58 -0.46 -28.70
N PHE A 315 -4.62 0.42 -28.48
CA PHE A 315 -4.59 1.77 -29.03
C PHE A 315 -3.28 2.01 -29.76
N TRP A 316 -3.34 2.70 -30.90
CA TRP A 316 -2.18 3.21 -31.61
C TRP A 316 -2.16 4.72 -31.44
N ILE A 317 -1.30 5.20 -30.55
CA ILE A 317 -1.28 6.61 -30.13
C ILE A 317 0.02 7.24 -30.63
N LEU A 318 -0.11 8.32 -31.40
CA LEU A 318 0.99 9.25 -31.66
C LEU A 318 0.82 10.45 -30.73
N GLY A 319 1.56 10.45 -29.61
CA GLY A 319 1.59 11.60 -28.70
C GLY A 319 2.44 12.75 -29.26
N SER A 320 2.09 13.99 -28.92
CA SER A 320 3.03 15.11 -29.04
C SER A 320 4.13 14.98 -27.96
N SER A 321 5.32 15.50 -28.26
CA SER A 321 6.42 15.62 -27.30
C SER A 321 5.97 16.38 -26.04
N PRO A 322 6.62 16.20 -24.87
CA PRO A 322 6.26 16.94 -23.67
C PRO A 322 6.35 18.46 -23.91
N GLY A 323 5.23 19.18 -23.83
CA GLY A 323 5.19 20.65 -23.89
C GLY A 323 4.27 21.31 -24.91
N GLU A 324 3.38 20.57 -25.58
CA GLU A 324 2.23 21.14 -26.33
C GLU A 324 0.90 20.87 -25.62
#